data_AF-F9VPE9-F1
#
_entry.id   AF-F9VPE9-F1
#
_cell.length_a   1.000
_cell.length_b   1.000
_cell.length_c   1.000
_cell.angle_alpha   90.00
_cell.angle_beta   90.00
_cell.angle_gamma   90.00
#
_symmetry.space_group_name_H-M   'P 1'
#
loop_
_entity.id
_entity.type
_entity.pdbx_description
1 polymer ?
#
loop_
_entity_poly.entity_id
_entity_poly.type
_entity_poly.pdbx_seq_one_letter_code
_entity_poly.pdbx_strand_id
1 'polypeptide(L)'
;MASNTPIVIAIVIAIILVGVAAYYIATRSSTTVTTTLPPTTVSTVTTSISTTVSTTTTSTSTTTTSTTSTTTTSSLPPGAIALPYDASNHTVFLYLAALSTGNVFNFNGTSFGKMHVYIPAGWTVIVYFTNEESGLPHNLLIVQNDTATPNSSDVGNDGKILLYVGTTPSSYTANGLISGQSASGSITLQPGYYWFCCGIAGHAVAGMWGVIIVSSSITVPYATT
;
A
#
# COMPACT_ATOMS: atom_id res chain seq x y z
N MET A 1 29.65 1.27 -56.89
CA MET A 1 28.63 0.44 -56.21
C MET A 1 28.37 1.07 -54.85
N ALA A 2 27.26 1.80 -54.68
CA ALA A 2 26.91 2.41 -53.40
C ALA A 2 26.31 1.34 -52.49
N SER A 3 26.79 1.29 -51.25
CA SER A 3 26.39 0.30 -50.25
C SER A 3 24.98 0.64 -49.72
N ASN A 4 24.00 -0.21 -50.01
CA ASN A 4 22.61 -0.09 -49.54
C ASN A 4 22.42 -0.51 -48.07
N THR A 5 23.51 -0.72 -47.32
CA THR A 5 23.50 -1.20 -45.94
C THR A 5 22.61 -0.40 -44.97
N PRO A 6 22.56 0.95 -44.97
CA PRO A 6 21.73 1.67 -44.00
C PRO A 6 20.22 1.49 -44.26
N ILE A 7 19.81 1.29 -45.52
CA ILE A 7 18.40 1.09 -45.90
C ILE A 7 17.93 -0.29 -45.43
N VAL A 8 18.77 -1.32 -45.59
CA VAL A 8 18.45 -2.67 -45.15
C VAL A 8 18.31 -2.74 -43.62
N ILE A 9 19.19 -2.06 -42.88
CA ILE A 9 19.11 -2.01 -41.40
C ILE A 9 17.82 -1.33 -40.93
N ALA A 10 17.43 -0.21 -41.56
CA ALA A 10 16.21 0.51 -41.19
C ALA A 10 14.94 -0.35 -41.45
N ILE A 11 14.90 -1.10 -42.55
CA ILE A 11 13.78 -2.00 -42.87
C ILE A 11 13.68 -3.14 -41.85
N VAL A 12 14.81 -3.74 -41.46
CA VAL A 12 14.82 -4.83 -40.47
C VAL A 12 14.33 -4.35 -39.10
N ILE A 13 14.76 -3.17 -38.65
CA ILE A 13 14.29 -2.59 -37.37
C ILE A 13 12.78 -2.32 -37.42
N ALA A 14 12.27 -1.76 -38.51
CA ALA A 14 10.83 -1.51 -38.68
C ALA A 14 10.00 -2.80 -38.62
N ILE A 15 10.46 -3.88 -39.25
CA ILE A 15 9.78 -5.18 -39.23
C ILE A 15 9.76 -5.77 -37.81
N ILE A 16 10.86 -5.67 -37.07
CA ILE A 16 10.93 -6.15 -35.68
C ILE A 16 9.96 -5.38 -34.79
N LEU A 17 9.90 -4.05 -34.91
CA LEU A 17 9.00 -3.21 -34.09
C LEU A 17 7.52 -3.52 -34.37
N VAL A 18 7.14 -3.74 -35.63
CA VAL A 18 5.78 -4.12 -35.99
C VAL A 18 5.43 -5.51 -35.45
N GLY A 19 6.37 -6.47 -35.53
CA GLY A 19 6.18 -7.81 -34.97
C GLY A 19 5.99 -7.80 -33.45
N VAL A 20 6.79 -7.01 -32.72
CA VAL A 20 6.68 -6.86 -31.26
C VAL A 20 5.35 -6.19 -30.87
N ALA A 21 4.93 -5.16 -31.59
CA ALA A 21 3.63 -4.50 -31.36
C ALA A 21 2.45 -5.45 -31.60
N ALA A 22 2.48 -6.24 -32.67
CA ALA A 22 1.45 -7.23 -32.98
C ALA A 22 1.40 -8.35 -31.92
N TYR A 23 2.55 -8.83 -31.46
CA TYR A 23 2.63 -9.81 -30.37
C TYR A 23 2.04 -9.26 -29.07
N TYR A 24 2.37 -8.01 -28.70
CA TYR A 24 1.82 -7.36 -27.51
C TYR A 24 0.31 -7.15 -27.56
N ILE A 25 -0.27 -6.92 -28.73
CA ILE A 25 -1.71 -6.78 -28.90
C ILE A 25 -2.38 -8.17 -28.83
N ALA A 26 -1.76 -9.20 -29.41
CA ALA A 26 -2.31 -10.56 -29.43
C ALA A 26 -2.32 -11.25 -28.06
N THR A 27 -1.40 -10.89 -27.15
CA THR A 27 -1.30 -11.51 -25.83
C THR A 27 -2.05 -10.77 -24.72
N ARG A 28 -2.80 -9.69 -25.03
CA ARG A 28 -3.69 -9.05 -24.04
C ARG A 28 -4.99 -9.85 -23.92
N SER A 29 -5.10 -10.65 -22.86
CA SER A 29 -6.37 -11.24 -22.44
C SER A 29 -7.32 -10.13 -21.95
N SER A 30 -8.29 -9.76 -22.78
CA SER A 30 -9.43 -8.93 -22.35
C SER A 30 -10.27 -9.71 -21.35
N THR A 31 -10.15 -9.36 -20.07
CA THR A 31 -11.05 -9.86 -19.03
C THR A 31 -12.29 -8.96 -19.02
N THR A 32 -13.32 -9.32 -19.77
CA THR A 32 -14.63 -8.69 -19.68
C THR A 32 -15.30 -9.16 -18.39
N VAL A 33 -15.31 -8.33 -17.35
CA VAL A 33 -16.09 -8.58 -16.13
C VAL A 33 -17.52 -8.12 -16.38
N THR A 34 -18.41 -9.07 -16.61
CA THR A 34 -19.86 -8.84 -16.61
C THR A 34 -20.35 -8.79 -15.16
N THR A 35 -20.69 -7.60 -14.66
CA THR A 35 -21.37 -7.45 -13.37
C THR A 35 -22.88 -7.58 -13.55
N THR A 36 -23.44 -8.78 -13.34
CA THR A 36 -24.87 -8.96 -13.08
C THR A 36 -25.12 -8.92 -11.58
N LEU A 37 -25.85 -7.91 -11.11
CA LEU A 37 -26.26 -7.73 -9.72
C LEU A 37 -27.30 -8.80 -9.31
N PRO A 38 -27.16 -9.50 -8.18
CA PRO A 38 -28.24 -10.33 -7.64
C PRO A 38 -29.33 -9.47 -6.98
N PRO A 39 -30.62 -9.84 -7.07
CA PRO A 39 -31.70 -9.12 -6.39
C PRO A 39 -31.79 -9.53 -4.93
N THR A 40 -31.65 -8.57 -4.00
CA THR A 40 -31.89 -8.82 -2.58
C THR A 40 -33.39 -8.78 -2.29
N THR A 41 -33.91 -9.93 -1.87
CA THR A 41 -35.30 -10.14 -1.49
C THR A 41 -35.59 -9.44 -0.16
N VAL A 42 -36.62 -8.59 -0.14
CA VAL A 42 -37.20 -8.02 1.08
C VAL A 42 -37.97 -9.13 1.79
N SER A 43 -37.67 -9.38 3.06
CA SER A 43 -38.56 -10.14 3.95
C SER A 43 -38.83 -9.34 5.20
N THR A 44 -39.96 -8.64 5.17
CA THR A 44 -40.67 -8.09 6.32
C THR A 44 -41.32 -9.24 7.07
N VAL A 45 -40.96 -9.43 8.34
CA VAL A 45 -41.77 -10.23 9.27
C VAL A 45 -42.23 -9.31 10.39
N THR A 46 -43.46 -8.83 10.24
CA THR A 46 -44.28 -8.27 11.31
C THR A 46 -45.11 -9.42 11.85
N THR A 47 -45.05 -9.74 13.15
CA THR A 47 -46.22 -10.25 13.90
C THR A 47 -46.05 -9.99 15.39
N SER A 48 -47.09 -9.35 15.93
CA SER A 48 -47.44 -8.98 17.30
C SER A 48 -47.55 -10.15 18.28
N ILE A 49 -47.48 -9.86 19.59
CA ILE A 49 -48.47 -10.28 20.62
C ILE A 49 -48.27 -9.47 21.91
N SER A 50 -49.39 -9.07 22.51
CA SER A 50 -49.56 -8.33 23.77
C SER A 50 -49.91 -9.26 24.94
N THR A 51 -49.96 -8.71 26.16
CA THR A 51 -50.47 -9.24 27.45
C THR A 51 -49.50 -10.18 28.20
N THR A 52 -49.25 -10.11 29.52
CA THR A 52 -50.06 -9.68 30.66
C THR A 52 -49.17 -9.26 31.84
N VAL A 53 -49.64 -8.28 32.60
CA VAL A 53 -49.10 -7.82 33.89
C VAL A 53 -49.17 -8.94 34.95
N SER A 54 -48.10 -9.11 35.73
CA SER A 54 -48.18 -9.67 37.07
C SER A 54 -47.10 -9.03 37.94
N THR A 55 -47.58 -8.25 38.90
CA THR A 55 -46.84 -7.62 39.99
C THR A 55 -46.32 -8.66 40.97
N THR A 56 -45.03 -8.61 41.29
CA THR A 56 -44.51 -9.12 42.56
C THR A 56 -43.45 -8.16 43.06
N THR A 57 -43.78 -7.48 44.16
CA THR A 57 -42.90 -6.59 44.91
C THR A 57 -41.85 -7.42 45.65
N THR A 58 -40.58 -7.20 45.33
CA THR A 58 -39.46 -7.61 46.20
C THR A 58 -38.42 -6.52 46.16
N SER A 59 -38.33 -5.79 47.27
CA SER A 59 -37.32 -4.77 47.53
C SER A 59 -35.94 -5.44 47.62
N THR A 60 -35.01 -5.12 46.73
CA THR A 60 -33.60 -5.46 46.89
C THR A 60 -32.74 -4.36 46.29
N SER A 61 -31.76 -3.89 47.06
CA SER A 61 -30.90 -2.74 46.82
C SER A 61 -30.37 -2.61 45.39
N THR A 62 -30.56 -1.42 44.83
CA THR A 62 -29.92 -0.95 43.60
C THR A 62 -28.43 -0.73 43.84
N THR A 63 -27.59 -1.60 43.29
CA THR A 63 -26.20 -1.26 42.93
C THR A 63 -26.15 -1.09 41.42
N THR A 64 -26.37 0.14 40.96
CA THR A 64 -26.14 0.55 39.57
C THR A 64 -24.63 0.50 39.29
N THR A 65 -24.15 -0.63 38.79
CA THR A 65 -22.84 -0.70 38.13
C THR A 65 -23.04 -0.15 36.72
N SER A 66 -22.70 1.12 36.53
CA SER A 66 -22.65 1.75 35.22
C SER A 66 -21.59 1.05 34.37
N THR A 67 -21.98 0.06 33.58
CA THR A 67 -21.16 -0.42 32.47
C THR A 67 -21.13 0.68 31.42
N THR A 68 -20.09 1.52 31.49
CA THR A 68 -19.75 2.46 30.43
C THR A 68 -19.35 1.64 29.20
N SER A 69 -20.32 1.32 28.35
CA SER A 69 -20.06 0.91 26.99
C SER A 69 -19.50 2.12 26.25
N THR A 70 -18.17 2.29 26.27
CA THR A 70 -17.49 3.21 25.37
C THR A 70 -17.65 2.68 23.95
N THR A 71 -18.69 3.12 23.26
CA THR A 71 -18.72 3.14 21.80
C THR A 71 -17.61 4.09 21.36
N THR A 72 -16.40 3.57 21.17
CA THR A 72 -15.31 4.32 20.54
C THR A 72 -15.69 4.54 19.08
N THR A 73 -16.36 5.65 18.80
CA THR A 73 -16.29 6.26 17.46
C THR A 73 -14.83 6.63 17.24
N SER A 74 -14.09 5.76 16.57
CA SER A 74 -12.71 6.01 16.15
C SER A 74 -12.72 7.15 15.14
N SER A 75 -12.66 8.39 15.63
CA SER A 75 -12.33 9.53 14.80
C SER A 75 -10.81 9.55 14.61
N LEU A 76 -10.35 9.65 13.37
CA LEU A 76 -8.92 9.77 13.07
C LEU A 76 -8.32 11.03 13.73
N PRO A 77 -7.00 11.03 14.01
CA PRO A 77 -6.31 12.22 14.49
C PRO A 77 -6.50 13.42 13.55
N PRO A 78 -6.50 14.67 14.04
CA PRO A 78 -6.54 15.85 13.18
C PRO A 78 -5.43 15.83 12.12
N GLY A 79 -5.80 16.12 10.87
CA GLY A 79 -4.86 16.12 9.73
C GLY A 79 -4.51 14.74 9.18
N ALA A 80 -4.99 13.65 9.79
CA ALA A 80 -4.81 12.31 9.25
C ALA A 80 -5.70 12.08 8.02
N ILE A 81 -5.17 11.34 7.06
CA ILE A 81 -5.88 10.92 5.85
C ILE A 81 -6.11 9.41 5.96
N ALA A 82 -7.36 8.97 5.87
CA ALA A 82 -7.67 7.54 5.84
C ALA A 82 -7.02 6.88 4.62
N LEU A 83 -6.33 5.76 4.84
CA LEU A 83 -5.82 4.95 3.73
C LEU A 83 -6.95 4.07 3.18
N PRO A 84 -6.93 3.66 1.90
CA PRO A 84 -7.86 2.66 1.40
C PRO A 84 -7.60 1.31 2.09
N TYR A 85 -8.67 0.64 2.52
CA TYR A 85 -8.56 -0.65 3.20
C TYR A 85 -9.81 -1.52 3.05
N ASP A 86 -9.64 -2.81 3.29
CA ASP A 86 -10.70 -3.79 3.44
C ASP A 86 -10.64 -4.38 4.86
N ALA A 87 -11.61 -3.99 5.69
CA ALA A 87 -11.71 -4.44 7.07
C ALA A 87 -12.00 -5.94 7.20
N SER A 88 -12.77 -6.51 6.25
CA SER A 88 -13.19 -7.91 6.29
C SER A 88 -12.03 -8.87 6.06
N ASN A 89 -11.08 -8.45 5.22
CA ASN A 89 -9.88 -9.20 4.86
C ASN A 89 -8.62 -8.72 5.59
N HIS A 90 -8.75 -7.83 6.59
CA HIS A 90 -7.63 -7.22 7.32
C HIS A 90 -6.51 -6.74 6.38
N THR A 91 -6.87 -5.98 5.35
CA THR A 91 -5.94 -5.56 4.30
C THR A 91 -5.95 -4.04 4.13
N VAL A 92 -4.78 -3.43 4.07
CA VAL A 92 -4.60 -2.00 3.74
C VAL A 92 -3.85 -1.88 2.40
N PHE A 93 -4.25 -0.90 1.60
CA PHE A 93 -3.64 -0.62 0.31
C PHE A 93 -2.81 0.66 0.39
N LEU A 94 -1.52 0.54 0.08
CA LEU A 94 -0.57 1.64 0.11
C LEU A 94 -0.16 2.00 -1.32
N TYR A 95 -0.63 3.14 -1.81
CA TYR A 95 -0.31 3.68 -3.13
C TYR A 95 0.79 4.71 -3.01
N LEU A 96 1.96 4.40 -3.57
CA LEU A 96 3.16 5.23 -3.48
C LEU A 96 3.68 5.52 -4.87
N ALA A 97 4.11 6.75 -5.08
CA ALA A 97 4.77 7.18 -6.29
C ALA A 97 6.04 7.96 -5.97
N ALA A 98 7.12 7.69 -6.71
CA ALA A 98 8.23 8.63 -6.78
C ALA A 98 7.85 9.70 -7.79
N LEU A 99 7.45 10.89 -7.32
CA LEU A 99 6.90 11.92 -8.19
C LEU A 99 8.02 12.67 -8.91
N SER A 100 7.78 13.04 -10.18
CA SER A 100 8.65 13.98 -10.92
C SER A 100 8.55 15.43 -10.40
N THR A 101 7.59 15.73 -9.52
CA THR A 101 7.37 17.06 -8.95
C THR A 101 7.84 17.13 -7.50
N GLY A 102 8.43 18.26 -7.11
CA GLY A 102 8.91 18.48 -5.74
C GLY A 102 10.37 18.06 -5.53
N ASN A 103 10.68 17.51 -4.36
CA ASN A 103 12.03 17.03 -4.03
C ASN A 103 12.33 15.75 -4.81
N VAL A 104 13.55 15.63 -5.33
CA VAL A 104 14.09 14.32 -5.73
C VAL A 104 14.13 13.39 -4.51
N PHE A 105 14.10 12.07 -4.70
CA PHE A 105 14.11 11.10 -3.60
C PHE A 105 12.88 11.23 -2.68
N ASN A 106 11.69 11.00 -3.25
CA ASN A 106 10.43 11.16 -2.55
C ASN A 106 9.50 9.94 -2.66
N PHE A 107 8.57 9.85 -1.73
CA PHE A 107 7.32 9.09 -1.90
C PHE A 107 6.15 10.06 -1.74
N ASN A 108 5.30 10.16 -2.76
CA ASN A 108 4.17 11.07 -2.84
C ASN A 108 4.55 12.53 -2.51
N GLY A 109 5.75 12.96 -2.93
CA GLY A 109 6.29 14.30 -2.68
C GLY A 109 6.87 14.52 -1.27
N THR A 110 6.86 13.50 -0.41
CA THR A 110 7.45 13.55 0.93
C THR A 110 8.82 12.86 0.97
N SER A 111 9.69 13.31 1.88
CA SER A 111 11.05 12.80 2.06
C SER A 111 11.45 12.86 3.54
N PHE A 112 12.56 12.24 3.89
CA PHE A 112 13.19 12.27 5.22
C PHE A 112 12.26 11.80 6.35
N GLY A 113 11.50 10.73 6.12
CA GLY A 113 10.66 10.15 7.15
C GLY A 113 9.38 10.91 7.44
N LYS A 114 9.09 12.03 6.74
CA LYS A 114 7.95 12.91 7.04
C LYS A 114 6.59 12.22 6.90
N MET A 115 6.45 11.30 5.95
CA MET A 115 5.22 10.53 5.82
C MET A 115 5.21 9.35 6.80
N HIS A 116 4.23 9.35 7.68
CA HIS A 116 3.95 8.23 8.59
C HIS A 116 2.66 7.54 8.18
N VAL A 117 2.70 6.21 8.14
CA VAL A 117 1.57 5.33 7.85
C VAL A 117 1.29 4.49 9.09
N TYR A 118 0.05 4.46 9.54
CA TYR A 118 -0.39 3.76 10.74
C TYR A 118 -1.30 2.61 10.34
N ILE A 119 -0.95 1.40 10.76
CA ILE A 119 -1.61 0.17 10.31
C ILE A 119 -2.01 -0.67 11.54
N PRO A 120 -3.22 -1.25 11.56
CA PRO A 120 -3.60 -2.22 12.58
C PRO A 120 -2.66 -3.43 12.60
N ALA A 121 -2.35 -3.91 13.80
CA ALA A 121 -1.49 -5.09 13.96
C ALA A 121 -2.03 -6.32 13.23
N GLY A 122 -1.13 -7.06 12.55
CA GLY A 122 -1.46 -8.31 11.87
C GLY A 122 -2.19 -8.14 10.54
N TRP A 123 -2.34 -6.92 10.03
CA TRP A 123 -2.95 -6.68 8.73
C TRP A 123 -1.95 -6.90 7.59
N THR A 124 -2.50 -7.31 6.44
CA THR A 124 -1.75 -7.39 5.19
C THR A 124 -1.65 -6.01 4.57
N VAL A 125 -0.43 -5.58 4.28
CA VAL A 125 -0.12 -4.38 3.53
C VAL A 125 0.10 -4.78 2.08
N ILE A 126 -0.71 -4.25 1.17
CA ILE A 126 -0.48 -4.37 -0.28
C ILE A 126 0.06 -3.03 -0.77
N VAL A 127 1.29 -3.04 -1.25
CA VAL A 127 1.94 -1.85 -1.79
C VAL A 127 1.80 -1.86 -3.31
N TYR A 128 1.36 -0.73 -3.86
CA TYR A 128 1.47 -0.40 -5.26
C TYR A 128 2.45 0.76 -5.40
N PHE A 129 3.58 0.52 -6.05
CA PHE A 129 4.61 1.52 -6.26
C PHE A 129 4.75 1.85 -7.74
N THR A 130 4.71 3.14 -8.07
CA THR A 130 4.99 3.66 -9.42
C THR A 130 6.20 4.58 -9.36
N ASN A 131 7.15 4.41 -10.27
CA ASN A 131 8.18 5.42 -10.46
C ASN A 131 7.71 6.40 -11.54
N GLU A 132 7.33 7.62 -11.17
CA GLU A 132 7.01 8.69 -12.13
C GLU A 132 8.21 9.61 -12.38
N GLU A 133 9.23 9.55 -11.51
CA GLU A 133 10.43 10.38 -11.60
C GLU A 133 11.23 10.04 -12.86
N SER A 134 11.59 11.09 -13.61
CA SER A 134 12.40 10.94 -14.82
C SER A 134 13.88 10.86 -14.47
N GLY A 135 14.61 9.95 -15.12
CA GLY A 135 16.07 9.90 -15.08
C GLY A 135 16.69 9.14 -13.89
N LEU A 136 15.89 8.73 -12.90
CA LEU A 136 16.36 7.90 -11.78
C LEU A 136 15.50 6.64 -11.63
N PRO A 137 16.10 5.44 -11.60
CA PRO A 137 15.37 4.24 -11.23
C PRO A 137 15.06 4.29 -9.73
N HIS A 138 13.93 3.69 -9.33
CA HIS A 138 13.57 3.52 -7.93
C HIS A 138 12.93 2.16 -7.69
N ASN A 139 13.16 1.60 -6.52
CA ASN A 139 12.40 0.47 -6.02
C ASN A 139 11.80 0.83 -4.66
N LEU A 140 11.02 -0.07 -4.11
CA LEU A 140 10.51 0.08 -2.74
C LEU A 140 10.80 -1.18 -1.94
N LEU A 141 11.34 -0.96 -0.75
CA LEU A 141 11.52 -1.97 0.27
C LEU A 141 10.62 -1.67 1.46
N ILE A 142 10.17 -2.71 2.16
CA ILE A 142 9.75 -2.58 3.56
C ILE A 142 10.85 -3.15 4.43
N VAL A 143 11.36 -2.33 5.35
CA VAL A 143 12.49 -2.67 6.23
C VAL A 143 12.03 -2.60 7.67
N GLN A 144 12.23 -3.67 8.43
CA GLN A 144 12.16 -3.61 9.89
C GLN A 144 13.44 -2.95 10.39
N ASN A 145 13.34 -1.66 10.72
CA ASN A 145 14.50 -0.83 11.03
C ASN A 145 15.05 -1.11 12.43
N ASP A 146 16.37 -1.10 12.57
CA ASP A 146 17.08 -1.17 13.87
C ASP A 146 17.74 0.15 14.26
N THR A 147 17.76 1.12 13.35
CA THR A 147 18.20 2.50 13.57
C THR A 147 17.04 3.48 13.45
N ALA A 148 17.23 4.71 13.95
CA ALA A 148 16.17 5.73 13.97
C ALA A 148 15.92 6.34 12.58
N THR A 149 16.96 6.41 11.75
CA THR A 149 16.92 6.88 10.36
C THR A 149 17.90 6.04 9.53
N PRO A 150 17.69 5.90 8.21
CA PRO A 150 18.70 5.35 7.33
C PRO A 150 20.02 6.10 7.51
N ASN A 151 21.12 5.38 7.69
CA ASN A 151 22.46 5.95 7.89
C ASN A 151 23.55 5.20 7.10
N SER A 152 23.19 4.11 6.39
CA SER A 152 24.07 3.39 5.47
C SER A 152 23.65 3.58 4.01
N SER A 153 24.61 3.52 3.09
CA SER A 153 24.30 3.56 1.65
C SER A 153 23.47 2.34 1.23
N ASP A 154 23.68 1.18 1.86
CA ASP A 154 22.84 0.00 1.71
C ASP A 154 21.92 -0.11 2.93
N VAL A 155 20.63 0.15 2.73
CA VAL A 155 19.61 0.14 3.79
C VAL A 155 19.43 -1.24 4.43
N GLY A 156 19.92 -2.32 3.80
CA GLY A 156 19.99 -3.64 4.42
C GLY A 156 20.93 -3.73 5.62
N ASN A 157 21.81 -2.73 5.81
CA ASN A 157 22.64 -2.60 7.01
C ASN A 157 21.94 -1.85 8.16
N ASP A 158 20.79 -1.22 7.89
CA ASP A 158 20.01 -0.43 8.86
C ASP A 158 18.73 -1.17 9.34
N GLY A 159 18.66 -2.47 9.06
CA GLY A 159 17.58 -3.33 9.48
C GLY A 159 17.34 -4.54 8.59
N LYS A 160 16.29 -5.29 8.89
CA LYS A 160 15.91 -6.49 8.14
C LYS A 160 14.94 -6.13 7.02
N ILE A 161 15.33 -6.34 5.77
CA ILE A 161 14.42 -6.18 4.63
C ILE A 161 13.40 -7.32 4.62
N LEU A 162 12.13 -6.96 4.55
CA LEU A 162 11.00 -7.91 4.61
C LEU A 162 10.24 -8.02 3.29
N LEU A 163 10.20 -6.95 2.49
CA LEU A 163 9.52 -6.92 1.19
C LEU A 163 10.38 -6.19 0.16
N TYR A 164 10.34 -6.69 -1.07
CA TYR A 164 10.98 -6.10 -2.25
C TYR A 164 9.91 -5.83 -3.31
N VAL A 165 9.80 -4.58 -3.79
CA VAL A 165 8.85 -4.16 -4.81
C VAL A 165 9.60 -3.46 -5.95
N GLY A 166 9.44 -3.98 -7.17
CA GLY A 166 10.16 -3.46 -8.34
C GLY A 166 11.64 -3.84 -8.36
N THR A 167 12.04 -4.84 -7.57
CA THR A 167 13.42 -5.35 -7.50
C THR A 167 13.47 -6.75 -6.85
N THR A 168 14.67 -7.30 -6.63
CA THR A 168 14.91 -8.60 -5.99
C THR A 168 15.92 -8.51 -4.83
N PRO A 169 15.97 -9.51 -3.93
CA PRO A 169 16.96 -9.54 -2.84
C PRO A 169 18.43 -9.44 -3.29
N SER A 170 18.75 -9.90 -4.50
CA SER A 170 20.11 -9.87 -5.04
C SER A 170 20.46 -8.60 -5.81
N SER A 171 19.51 -7.67 -6.01
CA SER A 171 19.73 -6.52 -6.90
C SER A 171 19.12 -5.20 -6.43
N TYR A 172 18.50 -5.14 -5.26
CA TYR A 172 17.81 -3.95 -4.76
C TYR A 172 18.69 -2.71 -4.60
N THR A 173 20.01 -2.88 -4.44
CA THR A 173 20.95 -1.76 -4.33
C THR A 173 21.26 -1.07 -5.66
N ALA A 174 20.90 -1.67 -6.80
CA ALA A 174 21.23 -1.14 -8.14
C ALA A 174 20.03 -1.08 -9.09
N ASN A 175 19.06 -2.00 -8.95
CA ASN A 175 17.94 -2.15 -9.87
C ASN A 175 16.64 -1.60 -9.29
N GLY A 176 15.88 -0.91 -10.13
CA GLY A 176 14.52 -0.46 -9.82
C GLY A 176 13.69 -0.23 -11.07
N LEU A 177 12.46 0.20 -10.85
CA LEU A 177 11.54 0.65 -11.88
C LEU A 177 12.07 1.94 -12.52
N ILE A 178 12.02 2.03 -13.83
CA ILE A 178 12.26 3.29 -14.56
C ILE A 178 10.96 4.11 -14.65
N SER A 179 11.06 5.37 -15.07
CA SER A 179 9.93 6.29 -15.21
C SER A 179 8.75 5.65 -15.99
N GLY A 180 7.56 5.77 -15.42
CA GLY A 180 6.30 5.22 -15.93
C GLY A 180 6.04 3.76 -15.57
N GLN A 181 6.98 3.05 -14.94
CA GLN A 181 6.77 1.66 -14.52
C GLN A 181 6.17 1.56 -13.11
N SER A 182 5.41 0.49 -12.91
CA SER A 182 4.81 0.15 -11.62
C SER A 182 5.10 -1.30 -11.24
N ALA A 183 5.13 -1.58 -9.94
CA ALA A 183 5.15 -2.92 -9.37
C ALA A 183 4.34 -2.95 -8.07
N SER A 184 4.02 -4.16 -7.61
CA SER A 184 3.35 -4.35 -6.33
C SER A 184 3.95 -5.52 -5.56
N GLY A 185 3.66 -5.55 -4.27
CA GLY A 185 4.02 -6.63 -3.36
C GLY A 185 3.16 -6.57 -2.12
N SER A 186 3.14 -7.65 -1.35
CA SER A 186 2.36 -7.70 -0.12
C SER A 186 3.11 -8.35 1.03
N ILE A 187 2.79 -7.93 2.25
CA ILE A 187 3.33 -8.50 3.47
C ILE A 187 2.37 -8.30 4.64
N THR A 188 2.26 -9.29 5.52
CA THR A 188 1.58 -9.13 6.81
C THR A 188 2.59 -8.62 7.85
N LEU A 189 2.29 -7.49 8.50
CA LEU A 189 3.20 -6.89 9.48
C LEU A 189 2.73 -7.13 10.92
N GLN A 190 3.68 -7.52 11.77
CA GLN A 190 3.49 -7.61 13.21
C GLN A 190 3.63 -6.22 13.86
N PRO A 191 3.17 -6.00 15.10
CA PRO A 191 3.41 -4.77 15.82
C PRO A 191 4.89 -4.35 15.77
N GLY A 192 5.16 -3.09 15.47
CA GLY A 192 6.52 -2.59 15.32
C GLY A 192 6.63 -1.35 14.45
N TYR A 193 7.87 -0.91 14.28
CA TYR A 193 8.26 0.18 13.40
C TYR A 193 8.97 -0.40 12.19
N TYR A 194 8.63 0.16 11.03
CA TYR A 194 9.23 -0.21 9.76
C TYR A 194 9.44 1.06 8.94
N TRP A 195 10.27 0.96 7.92
CA TRP A 195 10.30 1.94 6.84
C TRP A 195 9.68 1.36 5.58
N PHE A 196 9.06 2.24 4.80
CA PHE A 196 9.04 2.06 3.35
C PHE A 196 10.12 2.97 2.76
N CYS A 197 11.09 2.42 2.04
CA CYS A 197 12.26 3.16 1.58
C CYS A 197 12.71 2.69 0.20
N CYS A 198 13.45 3.53 -0.53
CA CYS A 198 14.14 3.07 -1.73
C CYS A 198 15.41 2.31 -1.35
N GLY A 199 15.57 1.11 -1.91
CA GLY A 199 16.70 0.23 -1.65
C GLY A 199 17.96 0.54 -2.47
N ILE A 200 17.86 1.38 -3.50
CA ILE A 200 19.01 1.73 -4.33
C ILE A 200 20.04 2.46 -3.48
N ALA A 201 21.31 2.11 -3.69
CA ALA A 201 22.41 2.57 -2.85
C ALA A 201 22.42 4.10 -2.72
N GLY A 202 22.34 4.60 -1.50
CA GLY A 202 22.35 6.03 -1.19
C GLY A 202 20.97 6.73 -1.24
N HIS A 203 19.93 6.14 -1.84
CA HIS A 203 18.65 6.84 -2.01
C HIS A 203 17.91 7.04 -0.67
N ALA A 204 17.90 6.02 0.21
CA ALA A 204 17.26 6.13 1.52
C ALA A 204 17.93 7.20 2.41
N VAL A 205 19.28 7.18 2.52
CA VAL A 205 20.03 8.21 3.27
C VAL A 205 19.92 9.60 2.65
N ALA A 206 19.69 9.70 1.34
CA ALA A 206 19.39 10.95 0.66
C ALA A 206 17.95 11.45 0.89
N GLY A 207 17.11 10.68 1.59
CA GLY A 207 15.78 11.10 2.03
C GLY A 207 14.61 10.28 1.47
N MET A 208 14.84 9.27 0.63
CA MET A 208 13.75 8.47 0.03
C MET A 208 13.22 7.39 0.98
N TRP A 209 12.50 7.81 2.02
CA TRP A 209 11.88 6.92 2.98
C TRP A 209 10.75 7.61 3.76
N GLY A 210 9.85 6.78 4.28
CA GLY A 210 8.85 7.13 5.29
C GLY A 210 8.66 6.01 6.30
N VAL A 211 7.74 6.19 7.24
CA VAL A 211 7.58 5.33 8.42
C VAL A 211 6.28 4.55 8.35
N ILE A 212 6.32 3.27 8.68
CA ILE A 212 5.13 2.45 9.00
C ILE A 212 5.16 2.17 10.50
N ILE A 213 4.08 2.53 11.19
CA ILE A 213 3.81 2.19 12.59
C ILE A 213 2.69 1.17 12.63
N VAL A 214 2.99 -0.01 13.14
CA VAL A 214 2.02 -1.10 13.29
C VAL A 214 1.71 -1.30 14.77
N SER A 215 0.44 -1.18 15.15
CA SER A 215 0.01 -1.30 16.55
C SER A 215 -1.41 -1.83 16.67
N SER A 216 -1.69 -2.56 17.77
CA SER A 216 -3.03 -3.02 18.13
C SER A 216 -3.97 -1.88 18.56
N SER A 217 -3.43 -0.70 18.85
CA SER A 217 -4.22 0.50 19.14
C SER A 217 -4.80 1.18 17.89
N ILE A 218 -4.33 0.81 16.70
CA ILE A 218 -4.83 1.33 15.42
C ILE A 218 -5.93 0.39 14.92
N THR A 219 -7.12 0.93 14.69
CA THR A 219 -8.29 0.18 14.20
C THR A 219 -8.71 0.57 12.79
N VAL A 220 -8.30 1.75 12.33
CA VAL A 220 -8.51 2.25 10.97
C VAL A 220 -7.15 2.69 10.43
N PRO A 221 -6.68 2.18 9.27
CA PRO A 221 -5.41 2.61 8.70
C PRO A 221 -5.45 4.07 8.22
N TYR A 222 -4.39 4.83 8.49
CA TYR A 222 -4.29 6.24 8.08
C TYR A 222 -2.85 6.68 7.83
N ALA A 223 -2.67 7.84 7.22
CA ALA A 223 -1.38 8.48 7.03
C ALA A 223 -1.37 9.94 7.52
N THR A 224 -0.18 10.43 7.83
CA THR A 224 0.12 11.84 8.13
C THR A 224 1.39 12.25 7.38
N THR A 225 1.52 13.53 7.03
CA THR A 225 2.66 14.09 6.26
C THR A 225 3.05 15.47 6.76
#